data_AF-A0A1S6IUV3-F1
#
_entry.id   AF-A0A1S6IUV3-F1
#
_cell.length_a   1.000
_cell.length_b   1.000
_cell.length_c   1.000
_cell.angle_alpha   90.00
_cell.angle_beta   90.00
_cell.angle_gamma   90.00
#
_symmetry.space_group_name_H-M   'P 1'
#
loop_
_entity.id
_entity.type
_entity.pdbx_description
1 polymer ?
#
loop_
_entity_poly.entity_id
_entity_poly.type
_entity_poly.pdbx_seq_one_letter_code
_entity_poly.pdbx_strand_id
1 'polypeptide(L)' 'MSCSTCTSGNMGGISVGGSENVTELIKVVGIEQANRLLAEGHFFVSMYFNEAKQEEVYILGSWKPIKKERKPIGFIPRD' A
#
# COMPACT_ATOMS: atom_id res chain seq x y z
N MET A 1 -32.29 -5.55 6.18
CA MET A 1 -31.45 -6.67 5.72
C MET A 1 -31.45 -6.69 4.20
N SER A 2 -30.31 -6.35 3.59
CA SER A 2 -29.84 -6.78 2.25
C SER A 2 -28.89 -5.71 1.70
N CYS A 3 -27.59 -6.01 1.70
CA CYS A 3 -26.65 -5.29 0.86
C CYS A 3 -26.20 -6.30 -0.20
N SER A 4 -26.77 -6.15 -1.40
CA SER A 4 -26.55 -7.03 -2.54
C SER A 4 -25.58 -6.37 -3.50
N THR A 5 -24.27 -6.52 -3.28
CA THR A 5 -23.28 -6.37 -4.36
C THR A 5 -22.02 -7.14 -4.01
N CYS A 6 -21.99 -8.41 -4.41
CA CYS A 6 -20.79 -9.21 -4.57
C CYS A 6 -20.22 -8.92 -5.97
N THR A 7 -19.39 -7.88 -6.09
CA THR A 7 -18.58 -7.65 -7.28
C THR A 7 -17.15 -8.10 -6.97
N SER A 8 -16.80 -9.27 -7.49
CA SER A 8 -15.43 -9.73 -7.63
C SER A 8 -14.73 -8.87 -8.68
N GLY A 9 -13.63 -8.22 -8.29
CA GLY A 9 -12.70 -7.59 -9.23
C GLY A 9 -12.34 -6.15 -8.90
N ASN A 10 -11.38 -5.95 -8.02
CA ASN A 10 -10.01 -5.58 -8.41
C ASN A 10 -9.16 -5.62 -7.13
N MET A 11 -7.84 -5.73 -7.26
CA MET A 11 -6.88 -5.61 -6.14
C MET A 11 -6.97 -4.19 -5.58
N GLY A 12 -7.98 -3.93 -4.74
CA GLY A 12 -8.22 -2.66 -4.10
C GLY A 12 -7.16 -2.44 -3.04
N GLY A 13 -6.20 -1.57 -3.34
CA GLY A 13 -5.21 -1.11 -2.37
C GLY A 13 -5.90 -0.59 -1.11
N ILE A 14 -5.26 -0.82 0.03
CA ILE A 14 -5.72 -0.29 1.31
C ILE A 14 -5.63 1.23 1.21
N SER A 15 -6.77 1.93 1.18
CA SER A 15 -6.81 3.39 1.17
C SER A 15 -6.77 3.88 2.62
N VAL A 16 -5.63 4.41 3.04
CA VAL A 16 -5.44 5.02 4.35
C VAL A 16 -5.54 6.53 4.18
N GLY A 17 -6.76 7.05 4.07
CA GLY A 17 -7.10 8.46 4.35
C GLY A 17 -6.49 9.58 3.48
N GLY A 18 -5.63 9.29 2.51
CA GLY A 18 -5.08 10.25 1.56
C GLY A 18 -5.19 9.69 0.14
N SER A 19 -5.02 10.53 -0.89
CA SER A 19 -4.98 10.12 -2.30
C SER A 19 -3.78 9.21 -2.66
N GLU A 20 -3.18 8.58 -1.65
CA GLU A 20 -2.02 7.71 -1.72
C GLU A 20 -2.55 6.29 -1.54
N ASN A 21 -2.29 5.44 -2.53
CA ASN A 21 -2.66 4.03 -2.46
C ASN A 21 -1.43 3.25 -2.00
N VAL A 22 -1.61 2.37 -1.01
CA VAL A 22 -0.56 1.43 -0.61
C VAL A 22 -0.30 0.50 -1.78
N THR A 23 0.91 0.55 -2.33
CA THR A 23 1.23 -0.21 -3.55
C THR A 23 1.83 -1.57 -3.28
N GLU A 24 2.64 -1.70 -2.21
CA GLU A 24 3.31 -2.96 -1.87
C GLU A 24 3.37 -3.12 -0.35
N LEU A 25 3.20 -4.36 0.13
CA LEU A 25 3.37 -4.74 1.53
C LEU A 25 4.59 -5.65 1.64
N ILE A 26 5.50 -5.30 2.54
CA ILE A 26 6.75 -6.02 2.80
C ILE A 26 6.67 -6.63 4.20
N LYS A 27 6.95 -7.93 4.29
CA LYS A 27 7.10 -8.64 5.55
C LYS A 27 8.57 -8.64 5.94
N VAL A 28 8.84 -8.27 7.19
CA VAL A 28 10.20 -8.13 7.74
C VAL A 28 10.26 -8.84 9.08
N VAL A 29 11.37 -9.53 9.36
CA VAL A 29 11.57 -10.21 10.65
C VAL A 29 12.55 -9.40 11.48
N GLY A 30 12.14 -9.09 12.72
CA GLY A 30 12.95 -8.34 13.67
C GLY A 30 12.90 -6.82 13.47
N ILE A 31 13.01 -6.13 14.61
CA ILE A 31 12.86 -4.67 14.70
C ILE A 31 13.97 -3.91 13.96
N GLU A 32 15.19 -4.45 13.90
CA GLU A 32 16.34 -3.80 13.27
C GLU A 32 16.12 -3.62 11.76
N GLN A 33 15.66 -4.67 11.08
CA GLN A 33 15.34 -4.60 9.66
C GLN A 33 14.14 -3.71 9.40
N ALA A 34 13.14 -3.73 10.28
CA ALA A 34 11.98 -2.85 10.17
C ALA A 34 12.40 -1.37 10.26
N ASN A 35 13.24 -1.02 11.22
CA ASN A 35 13.75 0.34 11.41
C ASN A 35 14.56 0.84 10.20
N ARG A 36 15.36 -0.03 9.58
CA ARG A 36 16.07 0.33 8.34
C ARG A 36 15.11 0.71 7.22
N LEU A 37 14.07 -0.08 6.99
CA LEU A 37 13.09 0.18 5.92
C LEU A 37 12.22 1.40 6.21
N LEU A 38 11.90 1.65 7.48
CA LEU A 38 11.25 2.89 7.92
C LEU A 38 12.13 4.12 7.60
N ALA A 39 13.43 4.04 7.84
CA ALA A 39 14.37 5.11 7.47
C ALA A 39 14.50 5.32 5.95
N GLU A 40 14.29 4.26 5.16
CA GLU A 40 14.26 4.31 3.69
C GLU A 40 12.91 4.83 3.13
N GLY A 41 11.97 5.24 3.99
CA GLY A 41 10.70 5.87 3.59
C GLY A 41 9.51 4.91 3.46
N HIS A 42 9.63 3.68 3.96
CA HIS A 42 8.46 2.81 4.16
C HIS A 42 7.66 3.28 5.37
N PHE A 43 6.39 2.90 5.45
CA PHE A 43 5.54 3.20 6.60
C PHE A 43 5.10 1.93 7.30
N PHE A 44 4.86 2.04 8.60
CA PHE A 44 4.41 0.93 9.42
C PHE A 44 2.92 0.65 9.18
N VAL A 45 2.56 -0.64 8.99
CA VAL A 45 1.17 -1.08 8.82
C VAL A 45 0.72 -1.88 10.03
N SER A 46 1.41 -2.96 10.36
CA SER A 46 1.11 -3.77 11.55
C SER A 46 2.29 -4.64 11.96
N MET A 47 2.16 -5.28 13.12
CA MET A 47 3.11 -6.26 13.62
C MET A 47 2.33 -7.45 14.19
N TYR A 48 2.85 -8.65 13.99
CA TYR A 48 2.38 -9.85 14.68
C TYR A 48 3.55 -10.68 15.19
N PHE A 49 3.32 -11.42 16.26
CA PHE A 49 4.28 -12.39 16.78
C PHE A 49 4.00 -13.76 16.18
N ASN A 50 5.02 -14.39 15.59
CA ASN A 50 4.92 -15.74 15.06
C ASN A 50 5.34 -16.74 16.14
N GLU A 51 4.37 -17.32 16.84
CA GLU A 51 4.61 -18.26 17.94
C GLU A 51 5.41 -19.49 17.53
N ALA A 52 5.21 -19.99 16.30
CA ALA A 52 5.89 -21.19 15.82
C ALA A 52 7.40 -21.00 15.63
N LYS A 53 7.82 -19.77 15.34
CA LYS A 53 9.24 -19.43 15.14
C LYS A 53 9.83 -18.56 16.25
N GLN A 54 9.00 -18.14 17.22
CA GLN A 54 9.35 -17.18 18.26
C GLN A 54 9.95 -15.88 17.70
N GLU A 55 9.35 -15.35 16.64
CA GLU A 55 9.86 -14.20 15.90
C GLU A 55 8.83 -13.07 15.83
N GLU A 56 9.29 -11.84 16.01
CA GLU A 56 8.52 -10.63 15.74
C GLU A 56 8.53 -10.32 14.25
N VAL A 57 7.34 -10.21 13.66
CA VAL A 57 7.16 -9.93 12.25
C VAL A 57 6.50 -8.58 12.08
N TYR A 58 7.14 -7.72 11.31
CA TYR A 58 6.67 -6.39 10.96
C TYR A 58 6.15 -6.37 9.52
N ILE A 59 5.03 -5.71 9.30
CA ILE A 59 4.44 -5.44 8.00
C ILE A 59 4.62 -3.95 7.71
N LEU A 60 5.39 -3.66 6.68
CA LEU A 60 5.64 -2.31 6.20
C LEU A 60 5.00 -2.12 4.83
N GLY A 61 4.58 -0.90 4.53
CA GLY A 61 4.07 -0.53 3.22
C GLY A 61 5.00 0.43 2.49
N SER A 62 4.94 0.43 1.15
CA SER A 62 5.56 1.45 0.30
C SER A 62 4.51 2.21 -0.50
N TRP A 63 4.74 3.52 -0.67
CA TRP A 63 3.96 4.38 -1.54
C TRP A 63 4.68 4.54 -2.88
N LYS A 64 4.01 4.26 -4.02
CA LYS A 64 4.50 4.76 -5.31
C LYS A 64 3.94 6.16 -5.54
N PRO A 65 4.77 7.14 -5.97
CA PRO A 65 4.26 8.41 -6.41
C PRO A 65 3.33 8.17 -7.60
N ILE A 66 2.06 8.54 -7.44
CA ILE A 66 1.12 8.55 -8.56
C ILE A 66 1.70 9.51 -9.59
N LYS A 67 2.18 8.98 -10.72
CA LYS A 67 2.47 9.81 -11.89
C LYS A 67 1.14 10.48 -12.23
N LYS A 68 0.98 11.74 -11.83
CA LYS A 68 -0.11 12.59 -12.32
C LYS A 68 0.11 12.71 -13.82
N GLU A 69 -0.55 11.86 -14.60
CA GLU A 69 -0.67 12.07 -16.03
C GLU A 69 -1.25 13.47 -16.19
N ARG A 70 -0.41 14.39 -16.71
CA ARG A 70 -0.87 15.71 -17.11
C ARG A 70 -1.84 15.47 -18.26
N LYS A 71 -3.13 15.39 -17.96
CA LYS A 71 -4.17 15.47 -18.98
C LYS A 71 -3.92 16.78 -19.72
N PRO A 72 -3.63 16.77 -21.03
CA PRO A 72 -3.48 18.01 -21.75
C PRO A 72 -4.81 18.75 -21.67
N ILE A 73 -4.81 19.91 -21.01
CA ILE A 73 -5.92 20.84 -21.01
C ILE A 73 -5.82 21.59 -22.33
N GLY A 74 -6.62 21.22 -23.31
CA GLY A 74 -6.60 21.80 -24.65
C GLY A 74 -7.41 21.00 -25.64
N PHE A 75 -7.88 21.65 -26.71
CA PHE A 75 -8.64 21.00 -27.77
C PHE A 75 -7.71 20.10 -28.59
N ILE A 76 -8.10 18.83 -28.75
CA ILE A 76 -7.46 17.91 -29.70
C ILE A 76 -7.95 18.31 -31.09
N PRO A 77 -7.08 18.79 -31.99
CA PRO A 77 -7.46 19.03 -33.38
C PRO A 77 -7.86 17.69 -33.99
N ARG A 78 -9.08 17.61 -34.53
CA ARG A 78 -9.46 16.53 -35.43
C ARG A 78 -9.30 17.10 -36.83
N ASP A 79 -8.40 16.51 -37.60
CA ASP A 79 -8.38 16.65 -39.06
C ASP A 79 -9.62 15.98 -39.66
#